data_AF-A0A4Z2DBS6-F1
#
_entry.id   AF-A0A4Z2DBS6-F1
#
_cell.length_a   1.000
_cell.length_b   1.000
_cell.length_c   1.000
_cell.angle_alpha   90.00
_cell.angle_beta   90.00
_cell.angle_gamma   90.00
#
_symmetry.space_group_name_H-M   'P 1'
#
loop_
_entity.id
_entity.type
_entity.pdbx_description
1 polymer ?
#
loop_
_entity_poly.entity_id
_entity_poly.type
_entity_poly.pdbx_seq_one_letter_code
_entity_poly.pdbx_strand_id
1 'polypeptide(L)'
;MFPALLVLIIACSDLVLCYGTSSIISPATFRSSSNSSNISVLLQGYININLFYKKLSKPPIIISINSTNQEKFQASASFEKEREVLNLSWAHNGSNITWCLLFQFSKFENSYSLNKISLYYELPDLPGSKRASNNQSIFSVSIGSHYSCQAEQDIWLDNYSPCPVSVNLTLSQLKVQAFKQGSEPEFHGLSKFTSVVIIYLSRNILIV
;
A
#
# COMPACT_ATOMS: atom_id res chain seq x y z
N MET A 1 40.46 18.77 51.42
CA MET A 1 40.91 17.78 50.42
C MET A 1 39.67 17.03 49.92
N PHE A 2 39.29 17.26 48.65
CA PHE A 2 38.47 16.35 47.84
C PHE A 2 39.32 15.09 47.49
N PRO A 3 38.74 13.91 47.15
CA PRO A 3 37.76 13.71 46.06
C PRO A 3 36.54 12.85 46.45
N ALA A 4 35.32 13.20 46.02
CA ALA A 4 34.71 12.90 44.71
C ALA A 4 34.62 11.38 44.45
N LEU A 5 33.53 10.76 44.94
CA LEU A 5 33.14 9.39 44.63
C LEU A 5 32.43 9.39 43.26
N LEU A 6 33.14 8.94 42.23
CA LEU A 6 32.61 8.74 40.89
C LEU A 6 31.75 7.46 40.90
N VAL A 7 30.43 7.61 40.71
CA VAL A 7 29.54 6.46 40.51
C VAL A 7 29.65 6.04 39.05
N LEU A 8 30.40 4.96 38.81
CA LEU A 8 30.46 4.29 37.50
C LEU A 8 29.25 3.34 37.41
N ILE A 9 28.19 3.77 36.72
CA ILE A 9 27.11 2.86 36.31
C ILE A 9 27.66 2.04 35.16
N ILE A 10 28.05 0.80 35.44
CA ILE A 10 28.30 -0.22 34.43
C ILE A 10 26.93 -0.62 33.87
N ALA A 11 26.51 0.03 32.78
CA ALA A 11 25.42 -0.48 31.97
C ALA A 11 25.93 -1.75 31.27
N CYS A 12 25.41 -2.90 31.70
CA CYS A 12 25.57 -4.18 31.05
C CYS A 12 24.91 -4.07 29.67
N SER A 13 25.71 -3.73 28.65
CA SER A 13 25.31 -3.81 27.26
C SER A 13 25.36 -5.28 26.84
N ASP A 14 24.31 -6.03 27.16
CA ASP A 14 23.95 -7.23 26.41
C ASP A 14 23.35 -6.77 25.08
N LEU A 15 24.24 -6.26 24.22
CA LEU A 15 23.98 -6.05 22.82
C LEU A 15 23.97 -7.45 22.19
N VAL A 16 22.84 -8.14 22.32
CA VAL A 16 22.54 -9.30 21.49
C VAL A 16 22.38 -8.78 20.08
N LEU A 17 23.50 -8.67 19.37
CA LEU A 17 23.57 -8.58 17.93
C LEU A 17 23.03 -9.90 17.37
N CYS A 18 21.70 -9.98 17.27
CA CYS A 18 21.07 -10.88 16.33
C CYS A 18 21.45 -10.39 14.92
N TYR A 19 22.62 -10.79 14.43
CA TYR A 19 22.88 -10.87 12.99
C TYR A 19 22.02 -12.02 12.43
N GLY A 20 20.72 -11.80 12.40
CA GLY A 20 19.86 -12.47 11.44
C GLY A 20 20.06 -11.74 10.13
N THR A 21 20.73 -12.36 9.17
CA THR A 21 20.57 -12.00 7.76
C THR A 21 19.17 -12.43 7.32
N SER A 22 18.12 -11.87 7.94
CA SER A 22 16.84 -11.75 7.27
C SER A 22 17.10 -10.79 6.13
N SER A 23 16.96 -11.25 4.88
CA SER A 23 16.90 -10.34 3.76
C SER A 23 15.92 -9.23 4.14
N ILE A 24 16.41 -7.98 4.22
CA ILE A 24 15.55 -6.84 4.48
C ILE A 24 14.71 -6.71 3.21
N ILE A 25 13.57 -7.40 3.18
CA ILE A 25 12.61 -7.32 2.07
C ILE A 25 12.23 -5.86 2.03
N SER A 26 12.44 -5.19 0.90
CA SER A 26 12.15 -3.76 0.75
C SER A 26 10.74 -3.57 0.17
N PRO A 27 10.12 -2.38 0.32
CA PRO A 27 8.85 -2.08 -0.31
C PRO A 27 8.94 -2.19 -1.84
N ALA A 28 7.87 -2.64 -2.51
CA ALA A 28 7.78 -2.57 -3.97
C ALA A 28 7.72 -1.10 -4.41
N THR A 29 8.21 -0.77 -5.60
CA THR A 29 8.11 0.58 -6.17
C THR A 29 7.61 0.50 -7.61
N PHE A 30 6.42 1.05 -7.84
CA PHE A 30 5.79 1.15 -9.15
C PHE A 30 5.81 2.60 -9.63
N ARG A 31 6.14 2.77 -10.90
CA ARG A 31 6.24 4.07 -11.56
C ARG A 31 5.44 4.00 -12.85
N SER A 32 4.67 5.04 -13.13
CA SER A 32 4.01 5.18 -14.41
C SER A 32 4.27 6.56 -15.02
N SER A 33 4.51 6.57 -16.32
CA SER A 33 4.79 7.78 -17.08
C SER A 33 3.75 7.99 -18.16
N SER A 34 3.38 9.25 -18.41
CA SER A 34 2.66 9.61 -19.62
C SER A 34 3.61 9.60 -20.82
N ASN A 35 3.06 9.45 -22.04
CA ASN A 35 3.80 9.29 -23.31
C ASN A 35 4.85 10.39 -23.62
N SER A 36 4.99 11.42 -22.77
CA SER A 36 5.98 12.49 -22.85
C SER A 36 7.08 12.41 -21.77
N SER A 37 7.46 11.21 -21.30
CA SER A 37 8.52 10.98 -20.30
C SER A 37 8.28 11.58 -18.90
N ASN A 38 7.10 12.13 -18.65
CA ASN A 38 6.75 12.68 -17.35
C ASN A 38 6.17 11.56 -16.49
N ILE A 39 6.84 11.28 -15.37
CA ILE A 39 6.30 10.37 -14.35
C ILE A 39 5.14 11.07 -13.69
N SER A 40 3.97 10.44 -13.71
CA SER A 40 2.73 11.05 -13.22
C SER A 40 2.24 10.37 -11.95
N VAL A 41 2.37 9.03 -11.84
CA VAL A 41 2.08 8.30 -10.60
C VAL A 41 3.31 7.51 -10.12
N LEU A 42 3.60 7.65 -8.82
CA LEU A 42 4.59 6.89 -8.06
C LEU A 42 3.89 6.23 -6.87
N LEU A 43 4.09 4.93 -6.71
CA LEU A 43 3.61 4.17 -5.57
C LEU A 43 4.74 3.31 -5.03
N GLN A 44 5.05 3.44 -3.74
CA GLN A 44 5.99 2.60 -3.03
C GLN A 44 5.32 2.04 -1.78
N GLY A 45 5.48 0.76 -1.48
CA GLY A 45 4.90 0.15 -0.29
C GLY A 45 4.93 -1.37 -0.32
N TYR A 46 4.59 -1.99 0.81
CA TYR A 46 4.18 -3.39 0.82
C TYR A 46 2.68 -3.44 0.58
N ILE A 47 2.26 -4.35 -0.29
CA ILE A 47 0.85 -4.53 -0.63
C ILE A 47 0.52 -5.99 -0.37
N ASN A 48 -0.37 -6.26 0.56
CA ASN A 48 -0.90 -7.60 0.80
C ASN A 48 -2.38 -7.62 0.43
N ILE A 49 -2.76 -8.55 -0.44
CA ILE A 49 -4.14 -8.78 -0.85
C ILE A 49 -4.56 -10.11 -0.24
N ASN A 50 -5.58 -10.07 0.62
CA ASN A 50 -6.09 -11.24 1.32
C ASN A 50 -7.52 -11.53 0.87
N LEU A 51 -7.76 -12.74 0.35
CA LEU A 51 -9.07 -13.22 -0.04
C LEU A 51 -9.51 -14.31 0.93
N PHE A 52 -10.57 -14.03 1.69
CA PHE A 52 -11.10 -14.92 2.73
C PHE A 52 -12.40 -15.58 2.31
N TYR A 53 -12.45 -16.91 2.28
CA TYR A 53 -13.69 -17.65 2.03
C TYR A 53 -14.59 -17.60 3.27
N LYS A 54 -15.80 -17.05 3.14
CA LYS A 54 -16.73 -16.81 4.26
C LYS A 54 -17.38 -18.09 4.82
N LYS A 55 -17.54 -19.11 3.99
CA LYS A 55 -18.32 -20.33 4.31
C LYS A 55 -17.65 -21.63 3.91
N LEU A 56 -16.61 -21.57 3.08
CA LEU A 56 -15.84 -22.74 2.69
C LEU A 56 -14.65 -22.83 3.64
N SER A 57 -14.37 -24.01 4.18
CA SER A 57 -13.18 -24.32 4.96
C SER A 57 -11.94 -24.40 4.07
N LYS A 58 -11.70 -23.33 3.29
CA LYS A 58 -10.57 -23.16 2.40
C LYS A 58 -9.61 -22.14 3.02
N PRO A 59 -8.30 -22.36 2.90
CA PRO A 59 -7.32 -21.37 3.34
C PRO A 59 -7.50 -20.06 2.56
N PRO A 60 -7.15 -18.92 3.17
CA PRO A 60 -7.17 -17.65 2.47
C PRO A 60 -6.13 -17.65 1.34
N ILE A 61 -6.45 -16.96 0.25
CA ILE A 61 -5.47 -16.68 -0.80
C ILE A 61 -4.79 -15.36 -0.42
N ILE A 62 -3.46 -15.41 -0.31
CA ILE A 62 -2.64 -14.26 0.07
C ILE A 62 -1.70 -13.94 -1.08
N ILE A 63 -1.74 -12.69 -1.53
CA ILE A 63 -0.85 -12.16 -2.56
C ILE A 63 -0.08 -11.01 -1.94
N SER A 64 1.22 -11.21 -1.75
CA SER A 64 2.12 -10.19 -1.23
C SER A 64 2.92 -9.58 -2.36
N ILE A 65 3.03 -8.26 -2.40
CA ILE A 65 3.81 -7.50 -3.38
C ILE A 65 4.88 -6.72 -2.62
N ASN A 66 6.13 -6.97 -2.97
CA ASN A 66 7.30 -6.33 -2.37
C ASN A 66 8.45 -6.24 -3.40
N SER A 67 9.60 -5.72 -3.02
CA SER A 67 10.73 -5.54 -3.94
C SER A 67 11.25 -6.84 -4.58
N THR A 68 11.03 -7.99 -3.96
CA THR A 68 11.55 -9.29 -4.42
C THR A 68 10.68 -9.96 -5.49
N ASN A 69 9.46 -9.48 -5.69
CA ASN A 69 8.53 -10.05 -6.66
C ASN A 69 7.77 -9.02 -7.50
N GLN A 70 8.08 -7.73 -7.36
CA GLN A 70 7.43 -6.64 -8.09
C GLN A 70 7.50 -6.81 -9.61
N GLU A 71 8.52 -7.47 -10.13
CA GLU A 71 8.72 -7.74 -11.56
C GLU A 71 7.65 -8.67 -12.15
N LYS A 72 6.92 -9.41 -11.31
CA LYS A 72 5.79 -10.25 -11.72
C LYS A 72 4.50 -9.45 -11.96
N PHE A 73 4.51 -8.17 -11.58
CA PHE A 73 3.37 -7.26 -11.69
C PHE A 73 3.66 -6.21 -12.76
N GLN A 74 2.90 -6.26 -13.84
CA GLN A 74 2.98 -5.27 -14.89
C GLN A 74 2.23 -4.00 -14.45
N ALA A 75 2.95 -2.90 -14.30
CA ALA A 75 2.37 -1.59 -14.07
C ALA A 75 1.95 -0.93 -15.39
N SER A 76 0.72 -0.42 -15.45
CA SER A 76 0.25 0.44 -16.53
C SER A 76 -0.56 1.60 -15.95
N ALA A 77 -0.74 2.67 -16.72
CA ALA A 77 -1.50 3.81 -16.24
C ALA A 77 -2.27 4.52 -17.34
N SER A 78 -3.33 5.20 -16.93
CA SER A 78 -4.11 6.11 -17.77
C SER A 78 -4.18 7.47 -17.11
N PHE A 79 -4.04 8.52 -17.92
CA PHE A 79 -3.92 9.90 -17.45
C PHE A 79 -4.97 10.76 -18.14
N GLU A 80 -5.83 11.38 -17.34
CA GLU A 80 -6.80 12.39 -17.72
C GLU A 80 -6.55 13.64 -16.87
N LYS A 81 -7.10 14.79 -17.29
CA LYS A 81 -6.86 16.09 -16.63
C LYS A 81 -7.12 16.06 -15.12
N GLU A 82 -8.17 15.35 -14.69
CA GLU A 82 -8.63 15.34 -13.30
C GLU A 82 -8.59 13.93 -12.68
N ARG A 83 -8.02 12.96 -13.41
CA ARG A 83 -8.05 11.57 -13.02
C ARG A 83 -6.81 10.84 -13.52
N GLU A 84 -6.14 10.15 -12.61
CA GLU A 84 -5.03 9.26 -12.94
C GLU A 84 -5.30 7.88 -12.37
N VAL A 85 -4.90 6.85 -13.11
CA VAL A 85 -5.12 5.47 -12.70
C VAL A 85 -3.82 4.71 -12.84
N LEU A 86 -3.41 4.02 -11.79
CA LEU A 86 -2.33 3.04 -11.79
C LEU A 86 -2.95 1.64 -11.70
N ASN A 87 -2.63 0.79 -12.67
CA ASN A 87 -3.04 -0.61 -12.73
C ASN A 87 -1.81 -1.48 -12.50
N LEU A 88 -1.93 -2.43 -11.58
CA LEU A 88 -0.97 -3.51 -11.37
C LEU A 88 -1.64 -4.80 -11.83
N SER A 89 -1.14 -5.40 -12.90
CA SER A 89 -1.71 -6.62 -13.49
C SER A 89 -0.75 -7.80 -13.44
N TRP A 90 -1.25 -8.99 -13.12
CA TRP A 90 -0.44 -10.20 -13.04
C TRP A 90 -1.27 -11.44 -13.40
N ALA A 91 -0.60 -12.50 -13.83
CA ALA A 91 -1.22 -13.81 -13.98
C ALA A 91 -1.24 -14.51 -12.61
N HIS A 92 -2.39 -15.01 -12.19
CA HIS A 92 -2.50 -15.85 -11.00
C HIS A 92 -2.58 -17.32 -11.41
N ASN A 93 -1.81 -18.18 -10.72
CA ASN A 93 -1.74 -19.60 -11.03
C ASN A 93 -3.15 -20.23 -11.05
N GLY A 94 -3.51 -20.85 -12.17
CA GLY A 94 -4.80 -21.51 -12.35
C GLY A 94 -5.95 -20.59 -12.74
N SER A 95 -5.70 -19.29 -12.98
CA SER A 95 -6.69 -18.37 -13.56
C SER A 95 -6.49 -18.23 -15.06
N ASN A 96 -7.61 -18.16 -15.80
CA ASN A 96 -7.60 -17.91 -17.25
C ASN A 96 -7.59 -16.41 -17.59
N ILE A 97 -7.68 -15.54 -16.57
CA ILE A 97 -7.66 -14.10 -16.73
C ILE A 97 -6.47 -13.47 -16.01
N THR A 98 -6.07 -12.31 -16.50
CA THR A 98 -5.13 -11.44 -15.80
C THR A 98 -5.85 -10.78 -14.63
N TRP A 99 -5.33 -10.99 -13.42
CA TRP A 99 -5.79 -10.28 -12.23
C TRP A 99 -5.27 -8.85 -12.28
N CYS A 100 -6.04 -7.90 -11.74
CA CYS A 100 -5.70 -6.49 -11.80
C CYS A 100 -6.11 -5.75 -10.52
N LEU A 101 -5.14 -5.09 -9.89
CA LEU A 101 -5.35 -4.14 -8.79
C LEU A 101 -5.20 -2.72 -9.32
N LEU A 102 -6.23 -1.91 -9.14
CA LEU A 102 -6.36 -0.57 -9.70
C LEU A 102 -6.40 0.45 -8.57
N PHE A 103 -5.56 1.48 -8.66
CA PHE A 103 -5.55 2.67 -7.81
C PHE A 103 -5.94 3.88 -8.65
N GLN A 104 -7.06 4.53 -8.32
CA GLN A 104 -7.55 5.70 -9.04
C GLN A 104 -7.49 6.94 -8.15
N PHE A 105 -6.74 7.92 -8.63
CA PHE A 105 -6.60 9.23 -8.01
C PHE A 105 -7.50 10.24 -8.70
N SER A 106 -8.13 11.11 -7.91
CA SER A 106 -8.88 12.26 -8.42
C SER A 106 -8.23 13.54 -7.97
N LYS A 107 -8.10 14.48 -8.91
CA LYS A 107 -7.58 15.83 -8.66
C LYS A 107 -8.72 16.78 -8.33
N PHE A 108 -8.46 17.62 -7.35
CA PHE A 108 -9.24 18.79 -7.00
C PHE A 108 -8.37 20.03 -7.24
N GLU A 109 -8.91 21.22 -6.99
CA GLU A 109 -8.28 22.51 -7.32
C GLU A 109 -6.80 22.57 -6.89
N ASN A 110 -6.50 22.24 -5.62
CA ASN A 110 -5.14 22.29 -5.05
C ASN A 110 -4.69 20.98 -4.39
N SER A 111 -5.45 19.89 -4.56
CA SER A 111 -5.17 18.61 -3.90
C SER A 111 -5.53 17.43 -4.78
N TYR A 112 -5.12 16.23 -4.37
CA TYR A 112 -5.62 14.98 -4.90
C TYR A 112 -5.84 13.99 -3.76
N SER A 113 -6.63 12.96 -4.03
CA SER A 113 -6.80 11.81 -3.15
C SER A 113 -6.83 10.52 -3.95
N LEU A 114 -6.62 9.38 -3.27
CA LEU A 114 -6.97 8.07 -3.80
C LEU A 114 -8.47 7.87 -3.53
N ASN A 115 -9.28 7.87 -4.58
CA ASN A 115 -10.74 7.85 -4.47
C ASN A 115 -11.33 6.48 -4.74
N LYS A 116 -10.55 5.59 -5.34
CA LYS A 116 -11.01 4.25 -5.64
C LYS A 116 -9.86 3.27 -5.71
N ILE A 117 -10.05 2.14 -5.04
CA ILE A 117 -9.25 0.93 -5.18
C ILE A 117 -10.18 -0.14 -5.77
N SER A 118 -9.71 -0.92 -6.74
CA SER A 118 -10.48 -2.04 -7.29
C SER A 118 -9.61 -3.24 -7.56
N LEU A 119 -10.09 -4.43 -7.19
CA LEU A 119 -9.49 -5.71 -7.56
C LEU A 119 -10.43 -6.43 -8.52
N TYR A 120 -9.88 -6.81 -9.67
CA TYR A 120 -10.50 -7.72 -10.64
C TYR A 120 -9.78 -9.06 -10.57
N TYR A 121 -10.53 -10.14 -10.35
CA TYR A 121 -9.96 -11.45 -10.10
C TYR A 121 -10.92 -12.56 -10.52
N GLU A 122 -10.40 -13.78 -10.69
CA GLU A 122 -11.21 -14.98 -10.93
C GLU A 122 -10.65 -16.11 -10.09
N LEU A 123 -11.54 -16.88 -9.49
CA LEU A 123 -11.17 -18.01 -8.66
C LEU A 123 -11.60 -19.30 -9.36
N PRO A 124 -10.74 -20.32 -9.46
CA PRO A 124 -11.04 -21.53 -10.23
C PRO A 124 -12.26 -22.30 -9.69
N ASP A 125 -12.60 -22.10 -8.43
CA ASP A 125 -13.71 -22.73 -7.74
C ASP A 125 -15.00 -21.89 -7.73
N LEU A 126 -14.99 -20.69 -8.31
CA LEU A 126 -16.17 -19.83 -8.39
C LEU A 126 -16.39 -19.38 -9.84
N PRO A 127 -17.63 -19.46 -10.36
CA PRO A 127 -17.88 -19.13 -11.75
C PRO A 127 -17.71 -17.64 -12.03
N GLY A 128 -16.96 -17.34 -13.08
CA GLY A 128 -16.83 -16.00 -13.67
C GLY A 128 -15.98 -15.02 -12.89
N SER A 129 -15.66 -13.90 -13.55
CA SER A 129 -14.86 -12.83 -12.97
C SER A 129 -15.59 -12.14 -11.80
N LYS A 130 -14.79 -11.71 -10.84
CA LYS A 130 -15.20 -11.00 -9.63
C LYS A 130 -14.58 -9.62 -9.62
N ARG A 131 -15.29 -8.70 -8.98
CA ARG A 131 -14.84 -7.33 -8.77
C ARG A 131 -15.16 -6.90 -7.35
N ALA A 132 -14.13 -6.49 -6.64
CA ALA A 132 -14.24 -5.85 -5.34
C ALA A 132 -13.68 -4.43 -5.43
N SER A 133 -14.30 -3.46 -4.77
CA SER A 133 -13.84 -2.08 -4.78
C SER A 133 -14.12 -1.36 -3.47
N ASN A 134 -13.24 -0.42 -3.14
CA ASN A 134 -13.48 0.58 -2.11
C ASN A 134 -13.45 1.95 -2.80
N ASN A 135 -14.47 2.76 -2.58
CA ASN A 135 -14.61 4.09 -3.19
C ASN A 135 -14.47 5.22 -2.16
N GLN A 136 -13.85 4.94 -1.00
CA GLN A 136 -13.57 5.96 0.01
C GLN A 136 -12.43 6.85 -0.49
N SER A 137 -12.55 8.17 -0.25
CA SER A 137 -11.46 9.11 -0.48
C SER A 137 -10.47 9.00 0.68
N ILE A 138 -9.26 8.51 0.38
CA ILE A 138 -8.16 8.33 1.33
C ILE A 138 -6.89 8.97 0.79
N PHE A 139 -5.88 9.12 1.65
CA PHE A 139 -4.55 9.62 1.28
C PHE A 139 -4.56 11.01 0.61
N SER A 140 -5.46 11.90 1.06
CA SER A 140 -5.58 13.25 0.50
C SER A 140 -4.39 14.15 0.86
N VAL A 141 -3.78 14.74 -0.16
CA VAL A 141 -2.61 15.64 -0.07
C VAL A 141 -2.66 16.74 -1.13
N SER A 142 -1.91 17.81 -0.92
CA SER A 142 -1.78 18.91 -1.89
C SER A 142 -1.06 18.47 -3.17
N ILE A 143 -1.40 19.09 -4.31
CA ILE A 143 -0.68 18.85 -5.57
C ILE A 143 0.80 19.23 -5.41
N GLY A 144 1.70 18.42 -5.99
CA GLY A 144 3.15 18.58 -5.85
C GLY A 144 3.73 18.00 -4.55
N SER A 145 2.88 17.55 -3.62
CA SER A 145 3.27 16.80 -2.41
C SER A 145 3.03 15.30 -2.60
N HIS A 146 3.52 14.50 -1.64
CA HIS A 146 3.27 13.06 -1.59
C HIS A 146 2.72 12.64 -0.22
N TYR A 147 1.91 11.60 -0.22
CA TYR A 147 1.44 10.94 1.00
C TYR A 147 2.50 9.94 1.47
N SER A 148 2.72 9.85 2.79
CA SER A 148 3.64 8.88 3.41
C SER A 148 3.05 8.36 4.72
N CYS A 149 2.95 7.03 4.83
CA CYS A 149 2.47 6.35 6.03
C CYS A 149 3.31 5.11 6.30
N GLN A 150 3.96 5.06 7.47
CA GLN A 150 4.74 3.88 7.87
C GLN A 150 3.86 2.76 8.44
N ALA A 151 2.78 3.15 9.11
CA ALA A 151 1.85 2.20 9.73
C ALA A 151 1.10 1.38 8.68
N GLU A 152 0.61 0.23 9.14
CA GLU A 152 -0.28 -0.61 8.36
C GLU A 152 -1.65 0.08 8.18
N GLN A 153 -2.23 -0.08 6.99
CA GLN A 153 -3.53 0.46 6.61
C GLN A 153 -4.35 -0.69 6.02
N ASP A 154 -5.41 -1.10 6.72
CA ASP A 154 -6.34 -2.12 6.26
C ASP A 154 -7.53 -1.50 5.52
N ILE A 155 -7.75 -1.96 4.29
CA ILE A 155 -8.78 -1.45 3.40
C ILE A 155 -9.60 -2.63 2.89
N TRP A 156 -10.81 -2.76 3.43
CA TRP A 156 -11.78 -3.74 2.95
C TRP A 156 -12.40 -3.28 1.64
N LEU A 157 -12.47 -4.20 0.67
CA LEU A 157 -13.08 -3.97 -0.64
C LEU A 157 -14.46 -4.65 -0.69
N ASP A 158 -15.47 -3.89 -1.08
CA ASP A 158 -16.84 -4.38 -1.23
C ASP A 158 -17.03 -5.06 -2.59
N ASN A 159 -17.56 -6.28 -2.58
CA ASN A 159 -17.88 -6.98 -3.82
C ASN A 159 -19.14 -6.40 -4.46
N TYR A 160 -19.11 -6.20 -5.77
CA TYR A 160 -20.24 -5.62 -6.52
C TYR A 160 -21.50 -6.51 -6.53
N SER A 161 -21.33 -7.82 -6.36
CA SER A 161 -22.40 -8.80 -6.25
C SER A 161 -22.13 -9.75 -5.07
N PRO A 162 -23.14 -10.47 -4.57
CA PRO A 162 -22.96 -11.44 -3.49
C PRO A 162 -21.82 -12.41 -3.83
N CYS A 163 -20.74 -12.32 -3.07
CA CYS A 163 -19.55 -13.14 -3.25
C CYS A 163 -19.25 -13.88 -1.93
N PRO A 164 -18.99 -15.19 -1.98
CA PRO A 164 -18.60 -15.96 -0.80
C PRO A 164 -17.16 -15.66 -0.33
N VAL A 165 -16.50 -14.66 -0.93
CA VAL A 165 -15.14 -14.23 -0.62
C VAL A 165 -15.15 -12.78 -0.15
N SER A 166 -14.50 -12.49 0.97
CA SER A 166 -14.15 -11.13 1.39
C SER A 166 -12.76 -10.77 0.90
N VAL A 167 -12.54 -9.51 0.55
CA VAL A 167 -11.24 -9.02 0.08
C VAL A 167 -10.75 -7.92 1.03
N ASN A 168 -9.57 -8.10 1.62
CA ASN A 168 -8.86 -7.07 2.37
C ASN A 168 -7.56 -6.71 1.64
N LEU A 169 -7.30 -5.41 1.53
CA LEU A 169 -6.03 -4.88 1.05
C LEU A 169 -5.30 -4.22 2.22
N THR A 170 -4.13 -4.73 2.54
CA THR A 170 -3.28 -4.19 3.60
C THR A 170 -2.08 -3.49 2.95
N LEU A 171 -1.91 -2.20 3.25
CA LEU A 171 -0.82 -1.36 2.74
C LEU A 171 0.07 -0.94 3.91
N SER A 172 1.39 -1.06 3.78
CA SER A 172 2.33 -0.57 4.81
C SER A 172 3.58 0.03 4.19
N GLN A 173 4.26 0.90 4.96
CA GLN A 173 5.37 1.74 4.46
C GLN A 173 5.03 2.43 3.13
N LEU A 174 3.78 2.89 3.03
CA LEU A 174 3.19 3.43 1.82
C LEU A 174 3.71 4.84 1.58
N LYS A 175 4.21 5.09 0.36
CA LYS A 175 4.37 6.41 -0.22
C LYS A 175 3.65 6.46 -1.55
N VAL A 176 2.89 7.52 -1.77
CA VAL A 176 2.18 7.70 -3.04
C VAL A 176 2.21 9.14 -3.49
N GLN A 177 2.47 9.33 -4.77
CA GLN A 177 2.40 10.62 -5.44
C GLN A 177 1.67 10.47 -6.77
N ALA A 178 0.67 11.32 -7.00
CA ALA A 178 -0.06 11.40 -8.26
C ALA A 178 -0.02 12.85 -8.76
N PHE A 179 -0.38 13.04 -10.04
CA PHE A 179 -0.35 14.31 -10.75
C PHE A 179 1.03 14.98 -10.69
N LYS A 180 2.10 14.16 -10.64
CA LYS A 180 3.48 14.63 -10.65
C LYS A 180 3.80 15.27 -12.00
N GLN A 181 4.47 16.41 -11.95
CA GLN A 181 5.08 17.05 -13.12
C GLN A 181 6.58 16.75 -13.09
N GLY A 182 7.18 16.51 -14.26
CA GLY A 182 8.61 16.21 -14.40
C GLY A 182 8.94 14.73 -14.52
N SER A 183 10.16 14.44 -14.96
CA SER A 183 10.65 13.10 -15.28
C SER A 183 11.40 12.43 -14.13
N GLU A 184 11.61 13.12 -13.02
CA GLU A 184 12.40 12.61 -11.90
C GLU A 184 11.72 11.39 -11.26
N PRO A 185 12.48 10.33 -10.95
CA PRO A 185 11.94 9.06 -10.45
C PRO A 185 11.64 9.05 -8.94
N GLU A 186 11.86 10.18 -8.26
CA GLU A 186 11.79 10.30 -6.81
C GLU A 186 10.48 10.93 -6.37
N PHE A 187 10.16 10.79 -5.07
CA PHE A 187 9.05 11.51 -4.47
C PHE A 187 9.47 12.96 -4.23
N HIS A 188 8.65 13.92 -4.66
CA HIS A 188 8.91 15.35 -4.49
C HIS A 188 7.93 15.99 -3.51
N GLY A 189 8.30 17.20 -3.09
CA GLY A 189 7.51 18.06 -2.24
C GLY A 189 7.45 17.59 -0.79
N LEU A 190 6.67 18.31 0.01
CA LEU A 190 6.48 18.00 1.42
C LEU A 190 5.77 16.67 1.57
N SER A 191 6.25 15.85 2.51
CA SER A 191 5.58 14.61 2.88
C SER A 191 4.47 14.92 3.86
N LYS A 192 3.23 14.48 3.57
CA LYS A 192 2.18 14.43 4.59
C LYS A 192 2.31 13.11 5.33
N PHE A 193 2.81 13.17 6.57
CA PHE A 193 2.88 12.02 7.46
C PHE A 193 1.53 11.79 8.14
N THR A 194 1.04 10.56 8.10
CA THR A 194 0.03 10.11 9.06
C THR A 194 0.73 9.41 10.21
N SER A 195 0.59 9.97 11.41
CA SER A 195 0.96 9.28 12.65
C SER A 195 -0.27 8.52 13.11
N VAL A 196 -0.22 7.19 13.14
CA VAL A 196 -1.21 6.43 13.91
C VAL A 196 -0.82 6.57 15.37
N VAL A 197 -1.45 7.51 16.08
CA VAL A 197 -1.30 7.59 17.53
C VAL A 197 -2.26 6.56 18.12
N ILE A 198 -1.78 5.36 18.41
CA ILE A 198 -2.51 4.41 19.25
C ILE A 198 -2.41 4.92 20.69
N ILE A 199 -3.40 5.71 21.12
CA ILE A 199 -3.54 6.05 22.55
C ILE A 199 -4.12 4.81 23.24
N TYR A 200 -3.28 4.07 23.97
CA TYR A 200 -3.74 3.05 24.90
C TYR A 200 -4.42 3.75 26.10
N LEU A 201 -5.69 4.10 25.96
CA LEU A 201 -6.54 4.33 27.12
C LEU A 201 -7.00 2.96 27.61
N SER A 202 -6.57 2.60 28.81
CA SER A 202 -7.07 1.45 29.53
C SER A 202 -8.60 1.47 29.53
N ARG A 203 -9.20 0.57 28.73
CA ARG A 203 -10.64 0.36 28.52
C ARG A 203 -11.37 1.45 27.72
N ASN A 204 -11.19 1.41 26.40
CA ASN A 204 -12.19 1.61 25.32
C ASN A 204 -11.46 2.19 24.10
N ILE A 205 -11.47 1.46 22.99
CA ILE A 205 -10.79 1.87 21.75
C ILE A 205 -11.63 2.95 21.07
N LEU A 206 -11.07 4.16 20.95
CA LEU A 206 -11.50 5.19 20.02
C LEU A 206 -10.41 5.31 18.95
N ILE A 207 -10.75 5.09 17.68
CA ILE A 207 -9.84 5.32 16.56
C ILE A 207 -10.04 6.79 16.14
N VAL A 208 -8.98 7.60 16.23
CA VAL A 208 -8.94 9.01 15.77
C VAL A 208 -7.92 9.15 14.66
#